data_AF-A0A7W1EV43-F1
#
_entry.id   AF-A0A7W1EV43-F1
#
_cell.length_a   1.000
_cell.length_b   1.000
_cell.length_c   1.000
_cell.angle_alpha   90.00
_cell.angle_beta   90.00
_cell.angle_gamma   90.00
#
_symmetry.space_group_name_H-M   'P 1'
#
loop_
_entity.id
_entity.type
_entity.pdbx_description
1 polymer ?
#
loop_
_entity_poly.entity_id
_entity_poly.type
_entity_poly.pdbx_seq_one_letter_code
_entity_poly.pdbx_strand_id
1 'polypeptide(L)'
;MKKIYLSLLTALAGLSLNAQTLTNANHSPAAGDLYSTYQCDSLGISAGASGAAALWNFTSVATHSSIVNNYTATANANASYPIPGVQLGSAASNLSFYKSTATNLTYWGGNVTIGAIAATFVYTISAVRAAYPMSLNTTSTAATAGSISIPALSQTGTFTGNSTTLADGTGTLALITGTFTSAIRVVTSQTINFSVQLGTGSVTQKNWDYFDIGTKEALFTISTATIVAPLVGTSTQTIVTRHKPLVTGLSTNNNNKTVDMIVYPNPSNTNVNFATENTDAKTVVVYDVTGKMVEKQNLTEGKLRLNVSDYTNGLYIYSIIGSNNQAIKTGKITVSH
;
A
#
# COMPACT_ATOMS: atom_id res chain seq x y z
N MET A 1 20.23 52.07 -25.91
CA MET A 1 19.86 51.34 -24.67
C MET A 1 18.42 50.85 -24.79
N LYS A 2 18.22 49.60 -25.21
CA LYS A 2 16.96 48.81 -25.24
C LYS A 2 17.26 47.62 -26.18
N LYS A 3 16.78 46.41 -25.85
CA LYS A 3 16.89 45.14 -26.61
C LYS A 3 17.93 44.10 -26.14
N ILE A 4 18.15 43.94 -24.83
CA ILE A 4 18.84 42.73 -24.30
C ILE A 4 17.98 41.91 -23.32
N TYR A 5 16.81 42.38 -22.90
CA TYR A 5 16.00 41.67 -21.88
C TYR A 5 15.09 40.54 -22.39
N LEU A 6 15.05 40.25 -23.69
CA LEU A 6 14.10 39.24 -24.22
C LEU A 6 14.68 37.82 -24.29
N SER A 7 16.00 37.66 -24.22
CA SER A 7 16.68 36.35 -24.33
C SER A 7 16.89 35.63 -23.01
N LEU A 8 16.63 36.26 -21.86
CA LEU A 8 16.65 35.59 -20.55
C LEU A 8 15.30 34.98 -20.14
N LEU A 9 14.19 35.39 -20.77
CA LEU A 9 12.85 34.89 -20.40
C LEU A 9 12.51 33.54 -21.04
N THR A 10 13.21 33.14 -22.10
CA THR A 10 13.00 31.86 -22.80
C THR A 10 13.81 30.69 -22.24
N ALA A 11 14.79 30.95 -21.35
CA ALA A 11 15.59 29.90 -20.71
C ALA A 11 14.91 29.27 -19.48
N LEU A 12 13.84 29.86 -18.94
CA LEU A 12 13.07 29.30 -17.81
C LEU A 12 11.90 28.38 -18.23
N ALA A 13 11.57 28.30 -19.52
CA ALA A 13 10.47 27.46 -20.02
C ALA A 13 10.89 25.98 -20.27
N GLY A 14 12.14 25.62 -20.00
CA GLY A 14 12.71 24.30 -20.30
C GLY A 14 12.62 23.26 -19.18
N LEU A 15 12.14 23.62 -17.99
CA LEU A 15 11.77 22.63 -16.98
C LEU A 15 10.41 22.05 -17.36
N SER A 16 10.41 21.14 -18.34
CA SER A 16 9.30 20.22 -18.49
C SER A 16 9.16 19.46 -17.17
N LEU A 17 8.20 19.88 -16.34
CA LEU A 17 7.65 19.05 -15.28
C LEU A 17 7.29 17.74 -15.95
N ASN A 18 8.04 16.66 -15.66
CA ASN A 18 7.69 15.33 -16.12
C ASN A 18 6.24 15.09 -15.72
N ALA A 19 5.33 15.08 -16.69
CA ALA A 19 3.92 14.91 -16.43
C ALA A 19 3.73 13.56 -15.74
N GLN A 20 3.12 13.56 -14.55
CA GLN A 20 2.81 12.35 -13.81
C GLN A 20 1.96 11.45 -14.69
N THR A 21 2.52 10.29 -15.06
CA THR A 21 1.94 9.41 -16.07
C THR A 21 2.01 7.97 -15.60
N LEU A 22 0.86 7.29 -15.59
CA LEU A 22 0.77 5.85 -15.40
C LEU A 22 0.84 5.15 -16.75
N THR A 23 1.76 4.22 -16.87
CA THR A 23 1.96 3.37 -18.04
C THR A 23 1.56 1.94 -17.70
N ASN A 24 1.53 1.07 -18.70
CA ASN A 24 1.34 -0.35 -18.46
C ASN A 24 2.37 -0.91 -17.45
N ALA A 25 3.64 -0.53 -17.59
CA ALA A 25 4.75 -1.10 -16.81
C ALA A 25 4.72 -0.78 -15.32
N ASN A 26 4.19 0.38 -14.94
CA ASN A 26 4.17 0.88 -13.56
C ASN A 26 2.76 0.95 -12.94
N HIS A 27 1.75 0.35 -13.56
CA HIS A 27 0.38 0.31 -13.01
C HIS A 27 -0.29 -1.05 -13.18
N SER A 28 0.01 -1.77 -14.27
CA SER A 28 -0.70 -3.02 -14.56
C SER A 28 -0.25 -4.14 -13.61
N PRO A 29 -1.20 -4.91 -13.03
CA PRO A 29 -0.85 -6.09 -12.26
C PRO A 29 -0.22 -7.15 -13.16
N ALA A 30 0.90 -7.71 -12.72
CA ALA A 30 1.62 -8.79 -13.38
C ALA A 30 1.71 -10.01 -12.45
N ALA A 31 1.76 -11.21 -13.04
CA ALA A 31 1.97 -12.43 -12.26
C ALA A 31 3.28 -12.33 -11.45
N GLY A 32 3.21 -12.62 -10.15
CA GLY A 32 4.31 -12.46 -9.21
C GLY A 32 4.26 -11.17 -8.38
N ASP A 33 3.41 -10.20 -8.72
CA ASP A 33 3.23 -9.00 -7.89
C ASP A 33 2.61 -9.39 -6.53
N LEU A 34 3.15 -8.81 -5.45
CA LEU A 34 2.74 -9.04 -4.07
C LEU A 34 2.63 -7.70 -3.36
N TYR A 35 1.51 -7.46 -2.70
CA TYR A 35 1.34 -6.28 -1.87
C TYR A 35 0.35 -6.53 -0.74
N SER A 36 0.25 -5.57 0.18
CA SER A 36 -0.72 -5.66 1.27
C SER A 36 -1.38 -4.31 1.48
N THR A 37 -2.60 -4.34 2.01
CA THR A 37 -3.32 -3.13 2.41
C THR A 37 -3.85 -3.29 3.83
N TYR A 38 -3.90 -2.17 4.55
CA TYR A 38 -4.70 -2.06 5.76
C TYR A 38 -6.08 -1.54 5.41
N GLN A 39 -7.12 -2.02 6.10
CA GLN A 39 -8.40 -1.34 6.11
C GLN A 39 -8.31 -0.06 6.96
N CYS A 40 -8.98 0.99 6.53
CA CYS A 40 -9.05 2.28 7.20
C CYS A 40 -10.50 2.60 7.60
N ASP A 41 -10.66 3.59 8.47
CA ASP A 41 -11.98 4.16 8.75
C ASP A 41 -12.55 4.81 7.47
N SER A 42 -13.83 4.57 7.24
CA SER A 42 -14.59 5.06 6.10
C SER A 42 -15.62 6.13 6.48
N LEU A 43 -15.83 6.40 7.77
CA LEU A 43 -16.84 7.34 8.22
C LEU A 43 -16.47 8.78 7.80
N GLY A 44 -17.36 9.43 7.04
CA GLY A 44 -17.16 10.81 6.58
C GLY A 44 -16.03 10.98 5.56
N ILE A 45 -15.49 9.89 4.99
CA ILE A 45 -14.41 9.98 4.01
C ILE A 45 -14.88 10.73 2.76
N SER A 46 -14.02 11.60 2.24
CA SER A 46 -14.24 12.33 0.98
C SER A 46 -13.03 12.15 0.08
N ALA A 47 -13.25 11.97 -1.22
CA ALA A 47 -12.15 11.85 -2.18
C ALA A 47 -11.35 13.16 -2.33
N GLY A 48 -11.90 14.30 -1.92
CA GLY A 48 -11.26 15.61 -2.10
C GLY A 48 -11.23 16.08 -3.57
N ALA A 49 -10.53 17.19 -3.82
CA ALA A 49 -10.56 17.90 -5.10
C ALA A 49 -10.03 17.08 -6.28
N SER A 50 -10.53 17.38 -7.49
CA SER A 50 -10.01 16.94 -8.78
C SER A 50 -9.17 18.05 -9.42
N GLY A 51 -8.51 17.75 -10.54
CA GLY A 51 -7.70 18.70 -11.31
C GLY A 51 -6.23 18.69 -10.94
N ALA A 52 -5.48 19.62 -11.54
CA ALA A 52 -4.05 19.76 -11.29
C ALA A 52 -3.78 20.40 -9.92
N ALA A 53 -2.66 20.01 -9.29
CA ALA A 53 -2.22 20.48 -7.99
C ALA A 53 -3.26 20.27 -6.85
N ALA A 54 -4.05 19.19 -6.94
CA ALA A 54 -4.96 18.80 -5.88
C ALA A 54 -4.20 18.47 -4.58
N LEU A 55 -4.80 18.83 -3.44
CA LEU A 55 -4.27 18.50 -2.12
C LEU A 55 -5.19 17.48 -1.46
N TRP A 56 -4.69 16.27 -1.24
CA TRP A 56 -5.41 15.20 -0.56
C TRP A 56 -4.73 14.90 0.77
N ASN A 57 -5.41 15.17 1.87
CA ASN A 57 -4.87 14.94 3.21
C ASN A 57 -5.72 13.89 3.95
N PHE A 58 -5.15 12.71 4.12
CA PHE A 58 -5.73 11.58 4.83
C PHE A 58 -4.89 11.18 6.06
N THR A 59 -4.06 12.09 6.57
CA THR A 59 -3.19 11.82 7.74
C THR A 59 -3.97 11.51 9.01
N SER A 60 -5.20 12.01 9.13
CA SER A 60 -6.11 11.77 10.26
C SER A 60 -6.97 10.51 10.12
N VAL A 61 -6.96 9.84 8.96
CA VAL A 61 -7.78 8.64 8.74
C VAL A 61 -7.21 7.48 9.55
N ALA A 62 -7.99 6.99 10.52
CA ALA A 62 -7.58 5.89 11.37
C ALA A 62 -7.35 4.61 10.55
N THR A 63 -6.26 3.91 10.85
CA THR A 63 -5.91 2.62 10.22
C THR A 63 -6.27 1.48 11.16
N HIS A 64 -7.05 0.51 10.69
CA HIS A 64 -7.32 -0.74 11.40
C HIS A 64 -6.17 -1.72 11.18
N SER A 65 -5.08 -1.57 11.96
CA SER A 65 -3.83 -2.33 11.76
C SER A 65 -3.97 -3.85 11.89
N SER A 66 -5.04 -4.34 12.52
CA SER A 66 -5.38 -5.77 12.64
C SER A 66 -6.08 -6.34 11.40
N ILE A 67 -6.61 -5.50 10.51
CA ILE A 67 -7.31 -5.93 9.29
C ILE A 67 -6.38 -5.71 8.10
N VAL A 68 -5.69 -6.78 7.69
CA VAL A 68 -4.73 -6.77 6.59
C VAL A 68 -5.20 -7.68 5.46
N ASN A 69 -5.24 -7.15 4.24
CA ASN A 69 -5.44 -7.94 3.04
C ASN A 69 -4.09 -8.15 2.34
N ASN A 70 -3.68 -9.41 2.16
CA ASN A 70 -2.45 -9.76 1.46
C ASN A 70 -2.80 -10.17 0.04
N TYR A 71 -2.45 -9.36 -0.95
CA TYR A 71 -2.79 -9.60 -2.34
C TYR A 71 -1.65 -10.32 -3.07
N THR A 72 -2.03 -11.30 -3.88
CA THR A 72 -1.13 -12.03 -4.77
C THR A 72 -1.66 -11.96 -6.20
N ALA A 73 -0.81 -11.60 -7.15
CA ALA A 73 -1.10 -11.70 -8.57
C ALA A 73 -0.48 -12.99 -9.14
N THR A 74 -1.27 -13.81 -9.81
CA THR A 74 -0.82 -15.04 -10.46
C THR A 74 -1.31 -15.09 -11.91
N ALA A 75 -0.64 -15.87 -12.75
CA ALA A 75 -1.15 -16.14 -14.10
C ALA A 75 -2.53 -16.81 -13.99
N ASN A 76 -3.50 -16.33 -14.77
CA ASN A 76 -4.83 -16.92 -14.80
C ASN A 76 -4.81 -18.27 -15.54
N ALA A 77 -5.34 -19.31 -14.90
CA ALA A 77 -5.56 -20.63 -15.49
C ALA A 77 -7.05 -20.98 -15.64
N ASN A 78 -7.96 -20.14 -15.14
CA ASN A 78 -9.40 -20.37 -15.22
C ASN A 78 -9.94 -19.95 -16.60
N ALA A 79 -10.47 -20.93 -17.35
CA ALA A 79 -10.98 -20.74 -18.70
C ALA A 79 -12.25 -19.87 -18.80
N SER A 80 -12.95 -19.61 -17.68
CA SER A 80 -14.06 -18.64 -17.65
C SER A 80 -13.60 -17.19 -17.81
N TYR A 81 -12.30 -16.94 -17.64
CA TYR A 81 -11.67 -15.63 -17.78
C TYR A 81 -10.58 -15.70 -18.85
N PRO A 82 -10.14 -14.57 -19.43
CA PRO A 82 -9.18 -14.61 -20.53
C PRO A 82 -7.85 -15.26 -20.15
N ILE A 83 -7.31 -15.99 -21.12
CA ILE A 83 -5.97 -16.56 -21.10
C ILE A 83 -5.23 -16.06 -22.38
N PRO A 84 -4.00 -15.52 -22.27
CA PRO A 84 -3.32 -15.17 -21.02
C PRO A 84 -4.00 -13.99 -20.31
N GLY A 85 -3.99 -14.02 -18.98
CA GLY A 85 -4.52 -13.00 -18.09
C GLY A 85 -3.90 -13.13 -16.69
N VAL A 86 -4.27 -12.24 -15.77
CA VAL A 86 -3.81 -12.24 -14.38
C VAL A 86 -5.00 -12.37 -13.44
N GLN A 87 -4.88 -13.27 -12.48
CA GLN A 87 -5.76 -13.35 -11.31
C GLN A 87 -5.09 -12.59 -10.17
N LEU A 88 -5.81 -11.65 -9.57
CA LEU A 88 -5.38 -10.87 -8.41
C LEU A 88 -6.38 -11.06 -7.27
N GLY A 89 -5.90 -11.35 -6.07
CA GLY A 89 -6.81 -11.44 -4.93
C GLY A 89 -6.10 -11.67 -3.60
N SER A 90 -6.86 -11.55 -2.51
CA SER A 90 -6.37 -11.73 -1.14
C SER A 90 -6.97 -12.93 -0.41
N ALA A 91 -8.00 -13.54 -0.98
CA ALA A 91 -8.64 -14.77 -0.53
C ALA A 91 -9.43 -15.37 -1.70
N ALA A 92 -9.86 -16.63 -1.57
CA ALA A 92 -10.70 -17.29 -2.58
C ALA A 92 -12.05 -16.57 -2.81
N SER A 93 -12.54 -15.80 -1.83
CA SER A 93 -13.75 -14.99 -1.90
C SER A 93 -13.51 -13.54 -2.35
N ASN A 94 -12.26 -13.18 -2.66
CA ASN A 94 -11.85 -11.85 -3.09
C ASN A 94 -10.86 -11.96 -4.25
N LEU A 95 -11.34 -12.51 -5.37
CA LEU A 95 -10.59 -12.64 -6.61
C LEU A 95 -11.09 -11.63 -7.65
N SER A 96 -10.16 -11.16 -8.47
CA SER A 96 -10.38 -10.26 -9.59
C SER A 96 -9.51 -10.69 -10.77
N PHE A 97 -10.07 -10.67 -11.98
CA PHE A 97 -9.40 -11.16 -13.18
C PHE A 97 -9.18 -10.01 -14.15
N TYR A 98 -7.94 -9.87 -14.62
CA TYR A 98 -7.51 -8.78 -15.49
C TYR A 98 -6.82 -9.31 -16.74
N LYS A 99 -6.91 -8.54 -17.81
CA LYS A 99 -6.06 -8.69 -18.99
C LYS A 99 -5.45 -7.36 -19.35
N SER A 100 -4.13 -7.37 -19.52
CA SER A 100 -3.37 -6.17 -19.81
C SER A 100 -2.74 -6.23 -21.20
N THR A 101 -2.65 -5.06 -21.82
CA THR A 101 -1.86 -4.80 -23.03
C THR A 101 -1.02 -3.55 -22.83
N ALA A 102 -0.21 -3.17 -23.82
CA ALA A 102 0.55 -1.93 -23.79
C ALA A 102 -0.33 -0.67 -23.67
N THR A 103 -1.58 -0.72 -24.15
CA THR A 103 -2.47 0.46 -24.25
C THR A 103 -3.67 0.39 -23.32
N ASN A 104 -3.98 -0.74 -22.69
CA ASN A 104 -5.12 -0.85 -21.79
C ASN A 104 -4.96 -1.89 -20.69
N LEU A 105 -5.75 -1.69 -19.63
CA LEU A 105 -6.06 -2.70 -18.62
C LEU A 105 -7.56 -2.94 -18.63
N THR A 106 -7.95 -4.21 -18.77
CA THR A 106 -9.35 -4.63 -18.81
C THR A 106 -9.66 -5.57 -17.65
N TYR A 107 -10.86 -5.45 -17.10
CA TYR A 107 -11.37 -6.28 -16.01
C TYR A 107 -12.44 -7.24 -16.52
N TRP A 108 -12.29 -8.51 -16.13
CA TRP A 108 -13.07 -9.62 -16.65
C TRP A 108 -13.97 -10.29 -15.60
N GLY A 109 -13.99 -9.75 -14.39
CA GLY A 109 -14.87 -10.21 -13.32
C GLY A 109 -14.13 -10.70 -12.09
N GLY A 110 -14.89 -11.29 -11.18
CA GLY A 110 -14.43 -11.57 -9.84
C GLY A 110 -15.57 -11.61 -8.82
N ASN A 111 -15.19 -11.70 -7.55
CA ASN A 111 -16.13 -11.69 -6.44
C ASN A 111 -16.40 -10.25 -5.98
N VAL A 112 -17.66 -9.97 -5.64
CA VAL A 112 -18.10 -8.69 -5.08
C VAL A 112 -18.97 -9.00 -3.88
N THR A 113 -18.69 -8.35 -2.76
CA THR A 113 -19.54 -8.41 -1.56
C THR A 113 -20.02 -7.00 -1.25
N ILE A 114 -21.34 -6.80 -1.14
CA ILE A 114 -21.95 -5.52 -0.78
C ILE A 114 -22.93 -5.79 0.36
N GLY A 115 -22.63 -5.27 1.54
CA GLY A 115 -23.36 -5.63 2.76
C GLY A 115 -23.25 -7.14 3.03
N ALA A 116 -24.38 -7.82 3.16
CA ALA A 116 -24.44 -9.28 3.38
C ALA A 116 -24.48 -10.10 2.08
N ILE A 117 -24.48 -9.46 0.91
CA ILE A 117 -24.67 -10.13 -0.38
C ILE A 117 -23.35 -10.31 -1.09
N ALA A 118 -22.96 -11.57 -1.32
CA ALA A 118 -21.83 -11.92 -2.16
C ALA A 118 -22.31 -12.40 -3.54
N ALA A 119 -21.74 -11.84 -4.59
CA ALA A 119 -21.98 -12.20 -5.98
C ALA A 119 -20.66 -12.44 -6.72
N THR A 120 -20.73 -13.26 -7.76
CA THR A 120 -19.62 -13.44 -8.71
C THR A 120 -20.06 -12.96 -10.08
N PHE A 121 -19.24 -12.11 -10.68
CA PHE A 121 -19.44 -11.65 -12.05
C PHE A 121 -18.41 -12.29 -12.98
N VAL A 122 -18.86 -12.71 -14.16
CA VAL A 122 -18.00 -13.23 -15.24
C VAL A 122 -18.32 -12.45 -16.51
N TYR A 123 -17.34 -11.76 -17.08
CA TYR A 123 -17.57 -10.80 -18.14
C TYR A 123 -17.35 -11.48 -19.50
N THR A 124 -18.30 -11.29 -20.40
CA THR A 124 -18.13 -11.62 -21.83
C THR A 124 -17.71 -10.38 -22.62
N ILE A 125 -18.06 -9.19 -22.13
CA ILE A 125 -17.53 -7.89 -22.59
C ILE A 125 -16.89 -7.19 -21.40
N SER A 126 -15.57 -7.05 -21.43
CA SER A 126 -14.76 -6.55 -20.31
C SER A 126 -15.08 -5.10 -19.92
N ALA A 127 -14.89 -4.78 -18.63
CA ALA A 127 -14.84 -3.40 -18.19
C ALA A 127 -13.46 -2.78 -18.46
N VAL A 128 -13.42 -1.47 -18.73
CA VAL A 128 -12.16 -0.73 -18.82
C VAL A 128 -11.68 -0.31 -17.43
N ARG A 129 -10.39 -0.51 -17.15
CA ARG A 129 -9.75 -0.12 -15.88
C ARG A 129 -8.59 0.85 -16.06
N ALA A 130 -7.96 0.86 -17.23
CA ALA A 130 -6.96 1.87 -17.59
C ALA A 130 -6.85 2.00 -19.10
N ALA A 131 -6.50 3.20 -19.56
CA ALA A 131 -6.08 3.50 -20.93
C ALA A 131 -4.66 4.10 -20.88
N TYR A 132 -3.66 3.30 -21.22
CA TYR A 132 -2.26 3.68 -21.08
C TYR A 132 -1.74 4.44 -22.30
N PRO A 133 -0.87 5.45 -22.11
CA PRO A 133 -0.53 6.06 -20.83
C PRO A 133 -1.69 6.92 -20.25
N MET A 134 -1.84 6.94 -18.93
CA MET A 134 -2.79 7.80 -18.21
C MET A 134 -2.07 9.00 -17.60
N SER A 135 -2.45 10.20 -18.01
CA SER A 135 -2.11 11.46 -17.36
C SER A 135 -3.41 12.22 -17.03
N LEU A 136 -3.32 13.40 -16.41
CA LEU A 136 -4.51 14.17 -16.04
C LEU A 136 -5.48 14.33 -17.24
N ASN A 137 -6.75 14.03 -17.00
CA ASN A 137 -7.86 14.00 -17.96
C ASN A 137 -7.86 12.82 -18.96
N THR A 138 -6.93 11.88 -18.88
CA THR A 138 -7.06 10.63 -19.65
C THR A 138 -8.32 9.90 -19.23
N THR A 139 -9.20 9.64 -20.21
CA THR A 139 -10.50 9.01 -19.99
C THR A 139 -10.70 7.85 -20.95
N SER A 140 -11.40 6.82 -20.49
CA SER A 140 -11.89 5.75 -21.35
C SER A 140 -13.19 5.19 -20.81
N THR A 141 -14.09 4.83 -21.73
CA THR A 141 -15.41 4.28 -21.43
C THR A 141 -15.63 3.04 -22.28
N ALA A 142 -16.21 2.01 -21.67
CA ALA A 142 -16.58 0.78 -22.36
C ALA A 142 -17.94 0.30 -21.88
N ALA A 143 -18.77 -0.19 -22.81
CA ALA A 143 -19.89 -1.05 -22.46
C ALA A 143 -19.37 -2.36 -21.86
N THR A 144 -20.14 -2.96 -20.97
CA THR A 144 -19.79 -4.25 -20.36
C THR A 144 -21.00 -5.17 -20.32
N ALA A 145 -20.76 -6.47 -20.33
CA ALA A 145 -21.78 -7.49 -20.25
C ALA A 145 -21.19 -8.80 -19.74
N GLY A 146 -22.06 -9.67 -19.23
CA GLY A 146 -21.64 -10.98 -18.74
C GLY A 146 -22.73 -11.71 -17.97
N SER A 147 -22.30 -12.63 -17.13
CA SER A 147 -23.14 -13.39 -16.21
C SER A 147 -22.88 -13.03 -14.76
N ILE A 148 -23.94 -13.18 -13.95
CA ILE A 148 -23.91 -12.99 -12.50
C ILE A 148 -24.36 -14.28 -11.82
N SER A 149 -23.73 -14.61 -10.70
CA SER A 149 -24.17 -15.67 -9.78
C SER A 149 -24.22 -15.11 -8.35
N ILE A 150 -25.31 -15.39 -7.64
CA ILE A 150 -25.54 -15.01 -6.23
C ILE A 150 -25.82 -16.31 -5.47
N PRO A 151 -24.77 -17.01 -4.98
CA PRO A 151 -24.90 -18.35 -4.41
C PRO A 151 -25.85 -18.42 -3.21
N ALA A 152 -25.80 -17.42 -2.33
CA ALA A 152 -26.62 -17.37 -1.11
C ALA A 152 -28.14 -17.39 -1.40
N LEU A 153 -28.55 -16.98 -2.60
CA LEU A 153 -29.95 -16.96 -3.05
C LEU A 153 -30.23 -17.99 -4.16
N SER A 154 -29.24 -18.83 -4.49
CA SER A 154 -29.30 -19.76 -5.63
C SER A 154 -29.74 -19.07 -6.93
N GLN A 155 -29.29 -17.83 -7.16
CA GLN A 155 -29.64 -17.05 -8.35
C GLN A 155 -28.49 -17.02 -9.35
N THR A 156 -28.83 -17.13 -10.62
CA THR A 156 -27.94 -16.85 -11.75
C THR A 156 -28.64 -15.98 -12.77
N GLY A 157 -27.88 -15.24 -13.55
CA GLY A 157 -28.44 -14.34 -14.54
C GLY A 157 -27.42 -13.71 -15.44
N THR A 158 -27.85 -12.70 -16.19
CA THR A 158 -26.98 -11.90 -17.06
C THR A 158 -26.96 -10.46 -16.59
N PHE A 159 -25.97 -9.72 -17.06
CA PHE A 159 -25.91 -8.28 -16.86
C PHE A 159 -25.40 -7.58 -18.11
N THR A 160 -25.78 -6.31 -18.21
CA THR A 160 -25.17 -5.33 -19.12
C THR A 160 -24.86 -4.06 -18.34
N GLY A 161 -24.01 -3.20 -18.88
CA GLY A 161 -23.59 -2.02 -18.14
C GLY A 161 -22.61 -1.16 -18.88
N ASN A 162 -22.04 -0.22 -18.15
CA ASN A 162 -20.94 0.61 -18.61
C ASN A 162 -19.85 0.67 -17.54
N SER A 163 -18.64 0.96 -17.99
CA SER A 163 -17.48 1.20 -17.15
C SER A 163 -16.74 2.42 -17.67
N THR A 164 -16.21 3.23 -16.76
CA THR A 164 -15.41 4.40 -17.08
C THR A 164 -14.15 4.39 -16.23
N THR A 165 -13.06 4.90 -16.78
CA THR A 165 -11.83 5.23 -16.06
C THR A 165 -11.44 6.66 -16.40
N LEU A 166 -11.05 7.45 -15.39
CA LEU A 166 -10.65 8.84 -15.56
C LEU A 166 -9.50 9.14 -14.60
N ALA A 167 -8.34 9.53 -15.12
CA ALA A 167 -7.30 10.16 -14.32
C ALA A 167 -7.71 11.61 -14.02
N ASP A 168 -8.44 11.83 -12.93
CA ASP A 168 -9.18 13.08 -12.69
C ASP A 168 -8.41 14.11 -11.87
N GLY A 169 -7.26 13.77 -11.31
CA GLY A 169 -6.46 14.69 -10.51
C GLY A 169 -4.98 14.32 -10.43
N THR A 170 -4.14 15.34 -10.28
CA THR A 170 -2.72 15.23 -9.96
C THR A 170 -2.38 16.17 -8.82
N GLY A 171 -1.45 15.80 -7.95
CA GLY A 171 -1.07 16.67 -6.84
C GLY A 171 -0.35 15.99 -5.68
N THR A 172 -0.62 16.45 -4.46
CA THR A 172 0.03 15.98 -3.24
C THR A 172 -0.92 15.14 -2.41
N LEU A 173 -0.51 13.90 -2.11
CA LEU A 173 -1.20 12.98 -1.20
C LEU A 173 -0.44 12.90 0.12
N ALA A 174 -1.07 13.34 1.22
CA ALA A 174 -0.53 13.18 2.57
C ALA A 174 -1.24 12.03 3.28
N LEU A 175 -0.46 11.01 3.67
CA LEU A 175 -0.90 9.85 4.46
C LEU A 175 -0.15 9.85 5.79
N ILE A 176 -0.63 9.08 6.78
CA ILE A 176 0.07 8.90 8.06
C ILE A 176 1.50 8.35 7.90
N THR A 177 1.81 7.67 6.79
CA THR A 177 3.14 7.13 6.49
C THR A 177 4.06 8.06 5.72
N GLY A 178 3.56 9.21 5.26
CA GLY A 178 4.37 10.15 4.48
C GLY A 178 3.56 10.95 3.47
N THR A 179 4.26 11.87 2.80
CA THR A 179 3.70 12.78 1.80
C THR A 179 4.27 12.44 0.43
N PHE A 180 3.38 12.24 -0.54
CA PHE A 180 3.68 11.92 -1.93
C PHE A 180 3.34 13.13 -2.79
N THR A 181 4.35 13.85 -3.25
CA THR A 181 4.20 15.14 -3.95
C THR A 181 3.92 14.98 -5.43
N SER A 182 3.84 13.75 -5.94
CA SER A 182 3.64 13.45 -7.35
C SER A 182 2.57 12.40 -7.57
N ALA A 183 1.47 12.53 -6.82
CA ALA A 183 0.37 11.59 -6.83
C ALA A 183 -0.61 11.87 -7.98
N ILE A 184 -1.12 10.80 -8.58
CA ILE A 184 -2.19 10.81 -9.58
C ILE A 184 -3.38 10.02 -9.05
N ARG A 185 -4.59 10.57 -9.19
CA ARG A 185 -5.83 9.90 -8.83
C ARG A 185 -6.51 9.35 -10.08
N VAL A 186 -6.77 8.04 -10.08
CA VAL A 186 -7.56 7.36 -11.10
C VAL A 186 -8.92 7.02 -10.50
N VAL A 187 -9.97 7.46 -11.16
CA VAL A 187 -11.34 7.19 -10.79
C VAL A 187 -11.90 6.16 -11.75
N THR A 188 -12.23 4.98 -11.25
CA THR A 188 -12.96 3.97 -12.03
C THR A 188 -14.40 3.92 -11.57
N SER A 189 -15.35 3.94 -12.49
CA SER A 189 -16.78 3.80 -12.18
C SER A 189 -17.39 2.69 -13.02
N GLN A 190 -18.39 2.03 -12.49
CA GLN A 190 -19.11 0.97 -13.20
C GLN A 190 -20.57 0.95 -12.79
N THR A 191 -21.45 0.87 -13.78
CA THR A 191 -22.88 0.58 -13.55
C THR A 191 -23.21 -0.73 -14.23
N ILE A 192 -23.69 -1.69 -13.45
CA ILE A 192 -24.09 -3.02 -13.87
C ILE A 192 -25.59 -3.14 -13.64
N ASN A 193 -26.36 -3.39 -14.69
CA ASN A 193 -27.77 -3.72 -14.62
C ASN A 193 -27.91 -5.21 -14.87
N PHE A 194 -28.37 -5.94 -13.86
CA PHE A 194 -28.48 -7.40 -13.92
C PHE A 194 -29.94 -7.85 -13.96
N SER A 195 -30.16 -9.04 -14.52
CA SER A 195 -31.44 -9.73 -14.55
C SER A 195 -31.25 -11.15 -14.05
N VAL A 196 -31.97 -11.52 -13.00
CA VAL A 196 -32.03 -12.87 -12.42
C VAL A 196 -33.50 -13.31 -12.36
N GLN A 197 -33.76 -14.58 -12.01
CA GLN A 197 -35.13 -15.10 -11.94
C GLN A 197 -36.03 -14.31 -10.98
N LEU A 198 -35.47 -13.78 -9.89
CA LEU A 198 -36.19 -13.00 -8.89
C LEU A 198 -36.38 -11.51 -9.25
N GLY A 199 -35.98 -11.09 -10.46
CA GLY A 199 -36.18 -9.74 -10.98
C GLY A 199 -34.89 -9.07 -11.44
N THR A 200 -35.00 -7.79 -11.76
CA THR A 200 -33.89 -6.95 -12.21
C THR A 200 -33.37 -6.06 -11.10
N GLY A 201 -32.09 -5.72 -11.15
CA GLY A 201 -31.46 -4.81 -10.21
C GLY A 201 -30.23 -4.15 -10.80
N SER A 202 -29.58 -3.29 -10.02
CA SER A 202 -28.34 -2.63 -10.42
C SER A 202 -27.29 -2.66 -9.32
N VAL A 203 -26.03 -2.67 -9.76
CA VAL A 203 -24.85 -2.47 -8.93
C VAL A 203 -24.06 -1.32 -9.52
N THR A 204 -23.85 -0.27 -8.73
CA THR A 204 -22.97 0.85 -9.08
C THR A 204 -21.72 0.78 -8.21
N GLN A 205 -20.54 0.79 -8.82
CA GLN A 205 -19.26 0.81 -8.15
C GLN A 205 -18.47 2.05 -8.55
N LYS A 206 -17.75 2.64 -7.61
CA LYS A 206 -16.84 3.74 -7.88
C LYS A 206 -15.63 3.68 -6.96
N ASN A 207 -14.44 3.67 -7.56
CA ASN A 207 -13.16 3.68 -6.86
C ASN A 207 -12.41 4.97 -7.16
N TRP A 208 -11.80 5.54 -6.13
CA TRP A 208 -10.79 6.58 -6.23
C TRP A 208 -9.47 5.99 -5.74
N ASP A 209 -8.59 5.69 -6.68
CA ASP A 209 -7.30 5.07 -6.44
C ASP A 209 -6.19 6.12 -6.60
N TYR A 210 -5.37 6.30 -5.56
CA TYR A 210 -4.30 7.30 -5.52
C TYR A 210 -2.96 6.60 -5.68
N PHE A 211 -2.25 6.89 -6.76
CA PHE A 211 -0.95 6.30 -7.09
C PHE A 211 0.15 7.33 -6.93
N ASP A 212 1.37 6.87 -6.66
CA ASP A 212 2.59 7.62 -6.85
C ASP A 212 3.47 6.90 -7.87
N ILE A 213 4.38 7.62 -8.52
CA ILE A 213 5.24 7.08 -9.59
C ILE A 213 6.15 5.94 -9.08
N GLY A 214 6.37 5.84 -7.76
CA GLY A 214 7.20 4.82 -7.14
C GLY A 214 6.54 3.46 -6.84
N THR A 215 5.22 3.32 -6.97
CA THR A 215 4.50 2.06 -6.67
C THR A 215 3.54 1.68 -7.78
N LYS A 216 3.41 0.38 -8.06
CA LYS A 216 2.41 -0.11 -9.03
C LYS A 216 1.00 0.00 -8.48
N GLU A 217 0.86 -0.24 -7.18
CA GLU A 217 -0.40 -0.29 -6.49
C GLU A 217 -0.81 1.08 -5.95
N ALA A 218 -2.12 1.25 -5.74
CA ALA A 218 -2.65 2.44 -5.11
C ALA A 218 -2.15 2.55 -3.65
N LEU A 219 -1.63 3.72 -3.30
CA LEU A 219 -1.21 4.06 -1.94
C LEU A 219 -2.41 4.23 -1.01
N PHE A 220 -3.53 4.68 -1.57
CA PHE A 220 -4.79 4.85 -0.89
C PHE A 220 -5.93 4.58 -1.87
N THR A 221 -7.02 3.98 -1.39
CA THR A 221 -8.21 3.71 -2.18
C THR A 221 -9.44 4.02 -1.35
N ILE A 222 -10.38 4.74 -1.96
CA ILE A 222 -11.75 4.84 -1.48
C ILE A 222 -12.61 4.09 -2.50
N SER A 223 -13.31 3.05 -2.07
CA SER A 223 -14.22 2.29 -2.91
C SER A 223 -15.63 2.40 -2.36
N THR A 224 -16.59 2.65 -3.25
CA THR A 224 -18.01 2.67 -2.95
C THR A 224 -18.73 1.69 -3.84
N ALA A 225 -19.68 0.95 -3.29
CA ALA A 225 -20.52 0.04 -4.01
C ALA A 225 -21.95 0.15 -3.50
N THR A 226 -22.90 0.36 -4.41
CA THR A 226 -24.33 0.41 -4.11
C THR A 226 -25.04 -0.64 -4.93
N ILE A 227 -25.81 -1.50 -4.26
CA ILE A 227 -26.75 -2.41 -4.88
C ILE A 227 -28.18 -1.88 -4.69
N VAL A 228 -28.98 -1.99 -5.74
CA VAL A 228 -30.43 -1.74 -5.71
C VAL A 228 -31.12 -2.93 -6.34
N ALA A 229 -31.90 -3.68 -5.57
CA ALA A 229 -32.68 -4.80 -6.10
C ALA A 229 -33.97 -5.04 -5.29
N PRO A 230 -35.03 -5.58 -5.91
CA PRO A 230 -36.35 -5.72 -5.27
C PRO A 230 -36.34 -6.48 -3.94
N LEU A 231 -35.53 -7.55 -3.84
CA LEU A 231 -35.54 -8.43 -2.68
C LEU A 231 -34.69 -7.92 -1.50
N VAL A 232 -33.63 -7.16 -1.79
CA VAL A 232 -32.65 -6.70 -0.78
C VAL A 232 -32.69 -5.19 -0.54
N GLY A 233 -33.55 -4.47 -1.28
CA GLY A 233 -33.63 -3.02 -1.26
C GLY A 233 -32.35 -2.37 -1.77
N THR A 234 -32.04 -1.20 -1.22
CA THR A 234 -30.81 -0.46 -1.50
C THR A 234 -29.80 -0.68 -0.37
N SER A 235 -28.59 -1.09 -0.71
CA SER A 235 -27.47 -1.19 0.23
C SER A 235 -26.24 -0.52 -0.35
N THR A 236 -25.58 0.32 0.44
CA THR A 236 -24.33 1.00 0.06
C THR A 236 -23.24 0.61 1.04
N GLN A 237 -22.06 0.31 0.50
CA GLN A 237 -20.86 0.05 1.25
C GLN A 237 -19.74 0.97 0.79
N THR A 238 -19.00 1.51 1.75
CA THR A 238 -17.76 2.24 1.53
C THR A 238 -16.63 1.47 2.18
N ILE A 239 -15.56 1.19 1.44
CA ILE A 239 -14.34 0.58 1.94
C ILE A 239 -13.20 1.53 1.65
N VAL A 240 -12.39 1.81 2.67
CA VAL A 240 -11.17 2.60 2.53
C VAL A 240 -9.99 1.69 2.85
N THR A 241 -8.99 1.68 1.97
CA THR A 241 -7.76 0.93 2.19
C THR A 241 -6.55 1.80 1.96
N ARG A 242 -5.48 1.52 2.71
CA ARG A 242 -4.17 2.14 2.53
C ARG A 242 -3.14 1.08 2.25
N HIS A 243 -2.23 1.34 1.33
CA HIS A 243 -1.08 0.48 1.08
C HIS A 243 -0.29 0.28 2.37
N LYS A 244 -0.05 -0.97 2.72
CA LYS A 244 0.85 -1.35 3.82
C LYS A 244 2.26 -1.33 3.22
N PRO A 245 3.12 -0.38 3.61
CA PRO A 245 4.48 -0.34 3.11
C PRO A 245 5.15 -1.69 3.37
N LEU A 246 5.82 -2.22 2.35
CA LEU A 246 6.74 -3.32 2.56
C LEU A 246 7.74 -2.88 3.62
N VAL A 247 7.79 -3.59 4.75
CA VAL A 247 8.88 -3.43 5.69
C VAL A 247 10.10 -4.05 5.01
N THR A 248 10.78 -3.29 4.15
CA THR A 248 12.07 -3.67 3.54
C THR A 248 13.24 -3.46 4.51
N GLY A 249 12.96 -3.42 5.81
CA GLY A 249 13.95 -3.71 6.82
C GLY A 249 13.90 -5.19 7.15
N LEU A 250 15.06 -5.86 7.11
CA LEU A 250 15.36 -6.81 8.17
C LEU A 250 14.88 -6.17 9.47
N SER A 251 13.83 -6.72 10.07
CA SER A 251 13.27 -6.19 11.30
C SER A 251 14.37 -6.22 12.36
N THR A 252 15.00 -5.08 12.62
CA THR A 252 15.30 -4.72 14.00
C THR A 252 14.03 -4.05 14.49
N ASN A 253 13.29 -4.78 15.35
CA ASN A 253 12.08 -4.30 15.99
C ASN A 253 12.34 -2.95 16.66
N ASN A 254 12.08 -1.85 15.96
CA ASN A 254 12.02 -0.52 16.56
C ASN A 254 10.64 -0.35 17.20
N ASN A 255 10.37 -1.13 18.24
CA ASN A 255 9.51 -0.68 19.34
C ASN A 255 10.31 0.28 20.24
N ASN A 256 11.00 1.26 19.63
CA ASN A 256 11.75 2.25 20.37
C ASN A 256 10.74 3.17 21.09
N LYS A 257 10.38 2.80 22.32
CA LYS A 257 10.73 3.71 23.40
C LYS A 257 12.24 3.93 23.24
N THR A 258 12.66 5.10 22.78
CA THR A 258 14.08 5.44 22.68
C THR A 258 14.72 5.21 24.05
N VAL A 259 15.49 4.12 24.17
CA VAL A 259 16.35 3.90 25.33
C VAL A 259 17.57 4.78 25.12
N ASP A 260 17.63 5.87 25.87
CA ASP A 260 18.84 6.69 25.94
C ASP A 260 19.89 5.91 26.72
N MET A 261 20.90 5.43 26.01
CA MET A 261 22.01 4.67 26.54
C MET A 261 23.31 5.39 26.26
N ILE A 262 24.03 5.71 27.32
CA ILE A 262 25.35 6.32 27.28
C ILE A 262 26.38 5.20 27.40
N VAL A 263 27.30 5.12 26.44
CA VAL A 263 28.36 4.10 26.40
C VAL A 263 29.72 4.76 26.27
N TYR A 264 30.58 4.60 27.28
CA TYR A 264 31.85 5.31 27.36
C TYR A 264 32.90 4.62 28.26
N PRO A 265 34.20 4.84 28.02
CA PRO A 265 34.75 5.44 26.81
C PRO A 265 34.54 4.51 25.60
N ASN A 266 34.43 5.10 24.42
CA ASN A 266 34.38 4.37 23.15
C ASN A 266 35.14 5.21 22.10
N PRO A 267 36.33 4.79 21.64
CA PRO A 267 36.98 3.50 21.88
C PRO A 267 37.46 3.25 23.33
N SER A 268 37.72 1.98 23.69
CA SER A 268 38.29 1.58 25.00
C SER A 268 39.29 0.43 24.89
N ASN A 269 40.22 0.33 25.85
CA ASN A 269 41.20 -0.75 25.97
C ASN A 269 41.10 -1.56 27.27
N THR A 270 40.22 -1.17 28.20
CA THR A 270 40.15 -1.79 29.54
C THR A 270 38.72 -2.00 29.98
N ASN A 271 37.94 -0.92 30.04
CA ASN A 271 36.54 -1.01 30.45
C ASN A 271 35.62 -0.14 29.60
N VAL A 272 34.40 -0.63 29.37
CA VAL A 272 33.31 0.14 28.76
C VAL A 272 32.17 0.22 29.75
N ASN A 273 31.74 1.44 30.08
CA ASN A 273 30.60 1.68 30.95
C ASN A 273 29.35 1.88 30.10
N PHE A 274 28.26 1.26 30.51
CA PHE A 274 26.91 1.45 29.99
C PHE A 274 26.07 2.11 31.09
N ALA A 275 25.34 3.17 30.73
CA ALA A 275 24.45 3.87 31.65
C ALA A 275 23.13 4.25 30.95
N THR A 276 22.01 4.04 31.62
CA THR A 276 20.68 4.45 31.16
C THR A 276 19.77 4.73 32.36
N GLU A 277 18.84 5.66 32.20
CA GLU A 277 17.75 5.90 33.18
C GLU A 277 16.52 5.03 32.87
N ASN A 278 16.56 4.27 31.77
CA ASN A 278 15.44 3.44 31.35
C ASN A 278 15.33 2.17 32.21
N THR A 279 14.27 2.10 33.01
CA THR A 279 14.00 0.98 33.93
C THR A 279 13.65 -0.32 33.22
N ASP A 280 13.27 -0.29 31.94
CA ASP A 280 13.01 -1.47 31.13
C ASP A 280 14.30 -2.19 30.72
N ALA A 281 15.47 -1.51 30.70
CA ALA A 281 16.75 -2.12 30.33
C ALA A 281 17.30 -3.04 31.44
N LYS A 282 17.50 -4.32 31.12
CA LYS A 282 17.92 -5.35 32.10
C LYS A 282 19.28 -5.97 31.82
N THR A 283 19.61 -6.24 30.56
CA THR A 283 20.82 -7.00 30.22
C THR A 283 21.52 -6.40 29.02
N VAL A 284 22.85 -6.32 29.08
CA VAL A 284 23.73 -6.04 27.94
C VAL A 284 24.26 -7.35 27.40
N VAL A 285 24.12 -7.59 26.10
CA VAL A 285 24.70 -8.71 25.38
C VAL A 285 25.65 -8.16 24.33
N VAL A 286 26.88 -8.68 24.26
CA VAL A 286 27.89 -8.23 23.30
C VAL A 286 28.19 -9.35 22.32
N TYR A 287 28.34 -8.96 21.05
CA TYR A 287 28.63 -9.82 19.92
C TYR A 287 29.88 -9.32 19.19
N ASP A 288 30.67 -10.24 18.67
CA ASP A 288 31.71 -9.90 17.71
C ASP A 288 31.12 -9.62 16.30
N VAL A 289 31.98 -9.22 15.35
CA VAL A 289 31.57 -8.92 13.97
C VAL A 289 30.98 -10.12 13.21
N THR A 290 31.22 -11.35 13.68
CA THR A 290 30.67 -12.57 13.09
C THR A 290 29.28 -12.91 13.65
N GLY A 291 28.82 -12.18 14.66
CA GLY A 291 27.56 -12.41 15.36
C GLY A 291 27.66 -13.43 16.49
N LYS A 292 28.87 -13.87 16.87
CA LYS A 292 29.07 -14.75 18.03
C LYS A 292 28.92 -13.92 19.30
N MET A 293 28.09 -14.40 20.23
CA MET A 293 27.96 -13.81 21.56
C MET A 293 29.26 -13.99 22.33
N VAL A 294 29.88 -12.90 22.73
CA VAL A 294 31.12 -12.89 23.51
C VAL A 294 30.87 -12.64 24.99
N GLU A 295 29.77 -11.97 25.34
CA GLU A 295 29.48 -11.59 26.72
C GLU A 295 27.99 -11.33 26.94
N LYS A 296 27.53 -11.55 28.18
CA LYS A 296 26.16 -11.25 28.61
C LYS A 296 26.14 -10.89 30.10
N GLN A 297 25.82 -9.63 30.42
CA GLN A 297 25.81 -9.13 31.80
C GLN A 297 24.58 -8.28 32.11
N ASN A 298 24.11 -8.35 33.35
CA ASN A 298 22.94 -7.59 33.80
C ASN A 298 23.32 -6.16 34.18
N LEU A 299 22.44 -5.20 33.88
CA LEU A 299 22.49 -3.85 34.41
C LEU A 299 22.03 -3.86 35.86
N THR A 300 22.77 -3.20 36.75
CA THR A 300 22.36 -2.93 38.13
C THR A 300 22.07 -1.43 38.24
N GLU A 301 20.83 -1.07 38.59
CA GLU A 301 20.38 0.33 38.63
C GLU A 301 20.66 1.10 37.32
N GLY A 302 20.45 0.43 36.17
CA GLY A 302 20.67 1.03 34.85
C GLY A 302 22.15 1.22 34.47
N LYS A 303 23.09 0.68 35.25
CA LYS A 303 24.54 0.80 35.03
C LYS A 303 25.21 -0.57 34.89
N LEU A 304 26.25 -0.61 34.07
CA LEU A 304 27.15 -1.76 33.93
C LEU A 304 28.56 -1.26 33.60
N ARG A 305 29.57 -1.81 34.27
CA ARG A 305 30.97 -1.66 33.88
C ARG A 305 31.46 -2.98 33.30
N LEU A 306 31.67 -3.01 32.00
CA LEU A 306 32.17 -4.19 31.30
C LEU A 306 33.70 -4.16 31.20
N ASN A 307 34.37 -5.29 31.45
CA ASN A 307 35.80 -5.46 31.19
C ASN A 307 36.02 -5.95 29.76
N VAL A 308 36.85 -5.24 29.00
CA VAL A 308 37.20 -5.54 27.61
C VAL A 308 38.72 -5.73 27.41
N SER A 309 39.49 -5.84 28.49
CA SER A 309 40.94 -6.06 28.44
C SER A 309 41.33 -7.31 27.63
N ASP A 310 40.50 -8.35 27.68
CA ASP A 310 40.77 -9.62 26.98
C ASP A 310 40.15 -9.68 25.58
N TYR A 311 39.50 -8.60 25.13
CA TYR A 311 38.85 -8.56 23.82
C TYR A 311 39.90 -8.28 22.75
N THR A 312 39.76 -8.88 21.56
CA THR A 312 40.62 -8.54 20.43
C THR A 312 40.29 -7.15 19.91
N ASN A 313 41.29 -6.43 19.39
CA ASN A 313 41.09 -5.12 18.78
C ASN A 313 40.09 -5.22 17.62
N GLY A 314 39.06 -4.39 17.64
CA GLY A 314 38.00 -4.46 16.64
C GLY A 314 36.68 -3.83 17.05
N LEU A 315 35.71 -3.98 16.16
CA LEU A 315 34.33 -3.51 16.35
C LEU A 315 33.49 -4.62 17.00
N TYR A 316 32.71 -4.26 17.99
CA TYR A 316 31.73 -5.14 18.62
C TYR A 316 30.35 -4.50 18.57
N ILE A 317 29.32 -5.34 18.55
CA ILE A 317 27.92 -4.93 18.57
C ILE A 317 27.36 -5.28 19.94
N TYR A 318 26.72 -4.33 20.61
CA TYR A 318 25.97 -4.63 21.82
C TYR A 318 24.47 -4.55 21.58
N SER A 319 23.71 -5.37 22.31
CA SER A 319 22.26 -5.35 22.36
C SER A 319 21.79 -5.26 23.81
N ILE A 320 20.78 -4.44 24.04
CA ILE A 320 20.14 -4.25 25.33
C ILE A 320 18.83 -5.00 25.33
N ILE A 321 18.69 -5.90 26.29
CA ILE A 321 17.51 -6.73 26.45
C ILE A 321 16.64 -6.12 27.54
N GLY A 322 15.35 -5.95 27.22
CA GLY A 322 14.35 -5.41 28.11
C GLY A 322 13.75 -6.43 29.07
N SER A 323 12.88 -5.97 29.97
CA SER A 323 12.12 -6.81 30.92
C SER A 323 11.25 -7.89 30.27
N ASN A 324 10.89 -7.72 29.00
CA ASN A 324 10.14 -8.69 28.19
C ASN A 324 11.04 -9.66 27.40
N ASN A 325 12.33 -9.74 27.71
CA ASN A 325 13.35 -10.50 26.99
C ASN A 325 13.57 -10.12 25.50
N GLN A 326 13.04 -8.98 25.05
CA GLN A 326 13.25 -8.50 23.69
C GLN A 326 14.40 -7.49 23.64
N ALA A 327 15.11 -7.43 22.51
CA ALA A 327 16.08 -6.37 22.26
C ALA A 327 15.36 -5.02 22.12
N ILE A 328 15.74 -4.05 22.96
CA ILE A 328 15.16 -2.70 23.02
C ILE A 328 16.14 -1.61 22.53
N LYS A 329 17.43 -1.93 22.42
CA LYS A 329 18.45 -1.04 21.82
C LYS A 329 19.61 -1.86 21.29
N THR A 330 20.24 -1.39 20.23
CA THR A 330 21.53 -1.90 19.75
C THR A 330 22.48 -0.75 19.50
N GLY A 331 23.78 -0.99 19.69
CA GLY A 331 24.81 -0.04 19.36
C GLY A 331 26.15 -0.72 19.11
N LYS A 332 27.21 0.08 18.97
CA LYS A 332 28.54 -0.39 18.63
C LYS A 332 29.57 0.11 19.64
N ILE A 333 30.55 -0.72 19.96
CA ILE A 333 31.73 -0.35 20.76
C ILE A 333 32.99 -0.76 20.00
N THR A 334 34.03 0.05 20.10
CA THR A 334 35.34 -0.19 19.48
C THR A 334 36.34 -0.50 20.59
N VAL A 335 36.99 -1.65 20.51
CA VAL A 335 38.09 -2.02 21.41
C VAL A 335 39.42 -1.79 20.71
N SER A 336 40.34 -1.09 21.36
CA SER A 336 41.66 -0.74 20.82
C SER A 336 42.70 -0.64 21.93
N HIS A 337 43.46 -1.71 22.16
CA HIS A 337 44.64 -1.78 23.05
C HIS A 337 45.85 -1.00 22.56
#